data_AF-A0A175K0N5-F1
#
_entry.id   AF-A0A175K0N5-F1
#
_cell.length_a   1.000
_cell.length_b   1.000
_cell.length_c   1.000
_cell.angle_alpha   90.00
_cell.angle_beta   90.00
_cell.angle_gamma   90.00
#
_symmetry.space_group_name_H-M   'P 1'
#
loop_
_entity.id
_entity.type
_entity.pdbx_description
1 polymer ?
#
loop_
_entity_poly.entity_id
_entity_poly.type
_entity_poly.pdbx_seq_one_letter_code
_entity_poly.pdbx_strand_id
1 'polypeptide(L)'
;MDPNKWTDATVQMFKESQEKAFERKNAYIMPIHMMNAIVEEESNIIIRIVEMMGGDVSKMKKEIQEGMNKIPVQNPPPVEIGLHPTTQQVIRRAIEKQKTMGDTYLAVDVIVMSLMEEKEISTIVGNSGINVLEFNKKIMEMRKGQSVETNSI
;
A
#
# COMPACT_ATOMS: atom_id res chain seq x y z
N MET A 1 10.20 12.27 -6.16
CA MET A 1 9.28 11.22 -6.64
C MET A 1 8.97 11.55 -8.09
N ASP A 2 9.04 10.57 -8.99
CA ASP A 2 8.76 10.76 -10.42
C ASP A 2 7.65 9.77 -10.81
N PRO A 3 6.39 10.22 -10.95
CA PRO A 3 5.26 9.36 -11.33
C PRO A 3 5.46 8.65 -12.68
N ASN A 4 6.31 9.15 -13.57
CA ASN A 4 6.62 8.47 -14.84
C ASN A 4 7.44 7.19 -14.64
N LYS A 5 7.96 6.96 -13.43
CA LYS A 5 8.65 5.74 -13.01
C LYS A 5 7.75 4.80 -12.22
N TRP A 6 6.44 5.02 -12.23
CA TRP A 6 5.46 4.17 -11.55
C TRP A 6 4.67 3.38 -12.57
N THR A 7 4.18 2.20 -12.16
CA THR A 7 3.16 1.49 -12.94
C THR A 7 1.84 2.25 -12.92
N ASP A 8 0.97 2.00 -13.89
CA ASP A 8 -0.36 2.60 -13.97
C ASP A 8 -1.18 2.25 -12.73
N ALA A 9 -1.06 1.01 -12.24
CA ALA A 9 -1.65 0.56 -10.97
C ALA A 9 -1.14 1.36 -9.75
N THR A 10 0.16 1.66 -9.69
CA THR A 10 0.74 2.49 -8.62
C THR A 10 0.23 3.93 -8.69
N VAL A 11 0.14 4.50 -9.90
CA VAL A 11 -0.43 5.84 -10.11
C VAL A 11 -1.89 5.87 -9.66
N GLN A 12 -2.67 4.86 -10.03
CA GLN A 12 -4.09 4.75 -9.68
C GLN A 12 -4.29 4.62 -8.17
N MET A 13 -3.58 3.69 -7.51
CA MET A 13 -3.60 3.52 -6.06
C MET A 13 -3.25 4.82 -5.31
N PHE A 14 -2.28 5.59 -5.81
CA PHE A 14 -1.91 6.86 -5.19
C PHE A 14 -3.00 7.92 -5.32
N LYS A 15 -3.68 8.00 -6.46
CA LYS A 15 -4.83 8.89 -6.66
C LYS A 15 -5.97 8.53 -5.70
N GLU A 16 -6.31 7.25 -5.61
CA GLU A 16 -7.34 6.76 -4.68
C GLU A 16 -6.98 7.05 -3.22
N SER A 17 -5.70 6.93 -2.86
CA SER A 17 -5.22 7.29 -1.52
C SER A 17 -5.42 8.77 -1.20
N GLN A 18 -5.20 9.64 -2.19
CA GLN A 18 -5.43 11.09 -2.08
C GLN A 18 -6.92 11.41 -1.96
N GLU A 19 -7.76 10.80 -2.80
CA GLU A 19 -9.22 10.95 -2.75
C GLU A 19 -9.77 10.54 -1.39
N LYS A 20 -9.33 9.39 -0.86
CA LYS A 20 -9.72 8.90 0.47
C LYS A 20 -9.35 9.87 1.59
N ALA A 21 -8.14 10.43 1.57
CA ALA A 21 -7.75 11.43 2.57
C ALA A 21 -8.59 12.71 2.44
N PHE A 22 -8.95 13.10 1.22
CA PHE A 22 -9.76 14.27 0.92
C PHE A 22 -11.19 14.14 1.40
N GLU A 23 -11.87 13.06 1.04
CA GLU A 23 -13.26 12.79 1.45
C GLU A 23 -13.41 12.74 2.98
N ARG A 24 -12.36 12.24 3.65
CA ARG A 24 -12.30 12.12 5.12
C ARG A 24 -11.79 13.38 5.81
N LYS A 25 -11.44 14.43 5.05
CA LYS A 25 -10.90 15.70 5.54
C LYS A 25 -9.66 15.49 6.43
N ASN A 26 -8.84 14.50 6.09
CA ASN A 26 -7.58 14.27 6.78
C ASN A 26 -6.52 15.24 6.23
N ALA A 27 -5.66 15.76 7.10
CA ALA A 27 -4.66 16.77 6.73
C ALA A 27 -3.58 16.24 5.75
N TYR A 28 -3.34 14.92 5.76
CA TYR A 28 -2.28 14.27 5.00
C TYR A 28 -2.72 12.90 4.49
N ILE A 29 -2.12 12.48 3.38
CA ILE A 29 -2.11 11.08 2.96
C ILE A 29 -1.20 10.30 3.93
N MET A 30 -1.81 9.47 4.76
CA MET A 30 -1.17 8.51 5.67
C MET A 30 -0.94 7.14 5.00
N PRO A 31 0.00 6.30 5.49
CA PRO A 31 0.24 4.95 4.92
C PRO A 31 -1.00 4.07 4.85
N ILE A 32 -1.91 4.21 5.82
CA ILE A 32 -3.15 3.42 5.86
C ILE A 32 -4.14 3.78 4.74
N HIS A 33 -4.09 5.00 4.17
CA HIS A 33 -4.87 5.32 2.97
C HIS A 33 -4.37 4.52 1.76
N MET A 34 -3.05 4.37 1.63
CA MET A 34 -2.45 3.54 0.57
C MET A 34 -2.84 2.09 0.74
N MET A 35 -2.72 1.55 1.95
CA MET A 35 -3.15 0.17 2.20
C MET A 35 -4.64 -0.02 1.95
N ASN A 36 -5.48 0.97 2.29
CA ASN A 36 -6.91 0.94 2.03
C ASN A 36 -7.23 0.95 0.52
N ALA A 37 -6.61 1.85 -0.26
CA ALA A 37 -6.73 1.88 -1.72
C ALA A 37 -6.34 0.54 -2.35
N ILE A 38 -5.23 -0.05 -1.90
CA ILE A 38 -4.80 -1.38 -2.35
C ILE A 38 -5.91 -2.39 -2.08
N VAL A 39 -6.32 -2.63 -0.82
CA VAL A 39 -7.22 -3.76 -0.50
C VAL A 39 -8.66 -3.60 -1.02
N GLU A 40 -9.08 -2.39 -1.42
CA GLU A 40 -10.39 -2.19 -2.05
C GLU A 40 -10.43 -2.66 -3.51
N GLU A 41 -9.31 -2.70 -4.20
CA GLU A 41 -9.20 -3.34 -5.51
C GLU A 41 -9.25 -4.87 -5.35
N GLU A 42 -10.46 -5.45 -5.43
CA GLU A 42 -10.71 -6.87 -5.17
C GLU A 42 -9.94 -7.80 -6.11
N SER A 43 -9.63 -7.33 -7.32
CA SER A 43 -8.92 -8.13 -8.32
C SER A 43 -7.41 -8.21 -8.06
N ASN A 44 -6.89 -7.43 -7.11
CA ASN A 44 -5.45 -7.29 -6.92
C ASN A 44 -4.79 -8.58 -6.39
N ILE A 45 -3.49 -8.69 -6.63
CA ILE A 45 -2.69 -9.85 -6.25
C ILE A 45 -2.48 -9.98 -4.73
N ILE A 46 -2.56 -8.88 -3.98
CA ILE A 46 -2.35 -8.82 -2.53
C ILE A 46 -3.46 -9.58 -1.79
N ILE A 47 -4.72 -9.37 -2.18
CA ILE A 47 -5.87 -10.10 -1.64
C ILE A 47 -5.71 -11.60 -1.88
N ARG A 48 -5.37 -11.98 -3.12
CA ARG A 48 -5.14 -13.39 -3.47
C ARG A 48 -4.00 -14.02 -2.66
N ILE A 49 -2.92 -13.27 -2.40
CA ILE A 49 -1.81 -13.77 -1.57
C ILE A 49 -2.27 -14.02 -0.13
N VAL A 50 -3.04 -13.10 0.46
CA VAL A 50 -3.61 -13.30 1.80
C VAL A 50 -4.48 -14.55 1.84
N GLU A 51 -5.36 -14.75 0.85
CA GLU A 51 -6.23 -15.94 0.76
C GLU A 51 -5.42 -17.24 0.59
N MET A 52 -4.43 -17.25 -0.30
CA MET A 52 -3.54 -18.42 -0.52
C MET A 52 -2.77 -18.81 0.75
N MET A 53 -2.50 -17.85 1.62
CA MET A 53 -1.84 -18.07 2.91
C MET A 53 -2.82 -18.42 4.04
N GLY A 54 -4.12 -18.53 3.75
CA GLY A 54 -5.17 -18.85 4.72
C GLY A 54 -5.54 -17.69 5.65
N GLY A 55 -5.20 -16.45 5.27
CA GLY A 55 -5.53 -15.25 6.05
C GLY A 55 -6.98 -14.80 5.91
N ASP A 56 -7.47 -14.12 6.94
CA ASP A 56 -8.80 -13.54 6.99
C ASP A 56 -8.82 -12.15 6.32
N VAL A 57 -9.13 -12.13 5.02
CA VAL A 57 -9.24 -10.89 4.23
C VAL A 57 -10.29 -9.93 4.81
N SER A 58 -11.43 -10.46 5.27
CA SER A 58 -12.52 -9.64 5.81
C SER A 58 -12.07 -8.93 7.09
N LYS A 59 -11.37 -9.63 7.98
CA LYS A 59 -10.78 -9.04 9.20
C LYS A 59 -9.73 -7.99 8.85
N MET A 60 -8.84 -8.28 7.90
CA MET A 60 -7.83 -7.32 7.44
C MET A 60 -8.48 -6.03 6.91
N LYS A 61 -9.45 -6.13 6.00
CA LYS A 61 -10.18 -4.98 5.45
C LYS A 61 -10.88 -4.18 6.55
N LYS A 62 -11.53 -4.87 7.50
CA LYS A 62 -12.20 -4.23 8.63
C LYS A 62 -11.23 -3.43 9.51
N GLU A 63 -10.10 -4.02 9.89
CA GLU A 63 -9.11 -3.35 10.74
C GLU A 63 -8.43 -2.16 10.03
N ILE A 64 -8.23 -2.25 8.70
CA ILE A 64 -7.79 -1.11 7.89
C ILE A 64 -8.81 0.03 7.97
N GLN A 65 -10.11 -0.26 7.80
CA GLN A 65 -11.17 0.75 7.93
C GLN A 65 -11.23 1.35 9.34
N GLU A 66 -11.05 0.53 10.38
CA GLU A 66 -10.95 1.02 11.76
C GLU A 66 -9.75 1.95 11.97
N GLY A 67 -8.60 1.65 11.37
CA GLY A 67 -7.44 2.55 11.40
C GLY A 67 -7.69 3.86 10.66
N MET A 68 -8.36 3.81 9.50
CA MET A 68 -8.82 5.01 8.77
C MET A 68 -9.73 5.90 9.62
N ASN A 69 -10.54 5.33 10.52
CA ASN A 69 -11.42 6.07 11.43
C ASN A 69 -10.67 6.77 12.58
N LYS A 70 -9.42 6.38 12.87
CA LYS A 70 -8.60 6.97 13.93
C LYS A 70 -7.85 8.22 13.48
N ILE A 71 -7.78 8.48 12.18
CA ILE A 71 -7.05 9.63 11.64
C ILE A 71 -7.83 10.92 11.95
N PRO A 72 -7.20 11.94 12.56
CA PRO A 72 -7.87 13.20 12.88
C PRO A 72 -8.46 13.89 11.64
N VAL A 73 -9.68 14.40 11.82
CA VAL A 73 -10.38 15.26 10.86
C VAL A 73 -9.93 16.70 11.09
N GLN A 74 -9.56 17.41 10.02
CA GLN A 74 -9.20 18.82 10.09
C GLN A 74 -10.42 19.72 9.88
N ASN A 75 -10.51 20.80 10.67
CA ASN A 75 -11.50 21.87 10.50
C ASN A 75 -10.82 23.25 10.59
N PRO A 76 -10.84 24.09 9.54
CA PRO A 76 -11.46 23.83 8.23
C PRO A 76 -10.73 22.71 7.45
N PRO A 77 -11.42 22.03 6.52
CA PRO A 77 -10.80 21.03 5.65
C PRO A 77 -9.57 21.60 4.92
N PRO A 78 -8.55 20.78 4.66
CA PRO A 78 -7.36 21.23 3.94
C PRO A 78 -7.72 21.59 2.49
N VAL A 79 -7.13 22.67 1.98
CA VAL A 79 -7.26 23.08 0.57
C VAL A 79 -6.44 22.16 -0.33
N GLU A 80 -5.28 21.71 0.16
CA GLU A 80 -4.39 20.77 -0.49
C GLU A 80 -3.96 19.68 0.49
N ILE A 81 -3.81 18.45 0.00
CA ILE A 81 -3.41 17.31 0.82
C ILE A 81 -2.04 16.84 0.38
N GLY A 82 -1.07 17.02 1.28
CA GLY A 82 0.30 16.53 1.12
C GLY A 82 0.49 15.12 1.66
N LEU A 83 1.72 14.61 1.49
CA LEU A 83 2.13 13.34 2.08
C LEU A 83 2.60 13.54 3.53
N HIS A 84 2.13 12.70 4.44
CA HIS A 84 2.71 12.60 5.78
C HIS A 84 4.17 12.11 5.68
N PRO A 85 5.09 12.51 6.59
CA PRO A 85 6.48 12.04 6.57
C PRO A 85 6.64 10.52 6.53
N THR A 86 5.78 9.77 7.23
CA THR A 86 5.79 8.30 7.19
C THR A 86 5.43 7.75 5.80
N THR A 87 4.46 8.35 5.12
CA THR A 87 4.13 8.01 3.72
C THR A 87 5.28 8.31 2.77
N GLN A 88 5.97 9.44 2.97
CA GLN A 88 7.17 9.75 2.20
C GLN A 88 8.28 8.70 2.42
N GLN A 89 8.45 8.23 3.65
CA GLN A 89 9.40 7.18 4.00
C GLN A 89 9.04 5.82 3.37
N VAL A 90 7.76 5.44 3.39
CA VAL A 90 7.25 4.25 2.71
C VAL A 90 7.63 4.28 1.23
N ILE A 91 7.36 5.39 0.54
CA ILE A 91 7.64 5.53 -0.90
C ILE A 91 9.16 5.48 -1.16
N ARG A 92 9.99 6.12 -0.32
CA ARG A 92 11.45 6.07 -0.45
C ARG A 92 11.98 4.63 -0.34
N ARG A 93 11.54 3.89 0.67
CA ARG A 93 11.91 2.46 0.83
C ARG A 93 11.42 1.62 -0.34
N ALA A 94 10.23 1.88 -0.85
CA ALA A 94 9.69 1.17 -1.99
C ALA A 94 10.54 1.41 -3.25
N ILE A 95 10.98 2.65 -3.49
CA ILE A 95 11.90 2.98 -4.59
C ILE A 95 13.26 2.29 -4.41
N GLU A 96 13.79 2.21 -3.20
CA GLU A 96 15.04 1.48 -2.93
C GLU A 96 14.89 -0.01 -3.24
N LYS A 97 13.82 -0.65 -2.75
CA LYS A 97 13.50 -2.06 -3.03
C LYS A 97 13.30 -2.31 -4.53
N GLN A 98 12.55 -1.45 -5.21
CA GLN A 98 12.32 -1.50 -6.66
C GLN A 98 13.64 -1.54 -7.42
N LYS A 99 14.63 -0.72 -7.05
CA LYS A 99 15.97 -0.75 -7.64
C LYS A 99 16.73 -2.03 -7.32
N THR A 100 16.71 -2.49 -6.07
CA THR A 100 17.35 -3.74 -5.65
C THR A 100 16.76 -4.97 -6.38
N MET A 101 15.47 -4.93 -6.68
CA MET A 101 14.76 -5.99 -7.39
C MET A 101 14.96 -5.93 -8.92
N GLY A 102 15.63 -4.90 -9.44
CA GLY A 102 15.88 -4.74 -10.88
C GLY A 102 14.64 -4.30 -11.67
N ASP A 103 13.59 -3.84 -11.00
CA ASP A 103 12.40 -3.31 -11.66
C ASP A 103 12.73 -1.99 -12.37
N THR A 104 12.09 -1.69 -13.50
CA THR A 104 12.17 -0.37 -14.15
C THR A 104 11.12 0.59 -13.60
N TYR A 105 9.94 0.05 -13.23
CA TYR A 105 8.83 0.82 -12.68
C TYR A 105 8.49 0.39 -11.25
N LEU A 106 8.06 1.34 -10.42
CA LEU A 106 7.56 1.07 -9.08
C LEU A 106 6.17 0.43 -9.15
N ALA A 107 6.10 -0.86 -8.82
CA ALA A 107 4.87 -1.62 -8.73
C ALA A 107 4.25 -1.61 -7.32
N VAL A 108 2.95 -1.86 -7.26
CA VAL A 108 2.14 -1.82 -6.02
C VAL A 108 2.61 -2.83 -4.99
N ASP A 109 3.06 -4.00 -5.40
CA ASP A 109 3.57 -5.04 -4.50
C ASP A 109 4.84 -4.61 -3.75
N VAL A 110 5.75 -3.86 -4.38
CA VAL A 110 6.94 -3.27 -3.72
C VAL A 110 6.53 -2.21 -2.70
N ILE A 111 5.49 -1.45 -3.02
CA ILE A 111 4.89 -0.49 -2.08
C ILE A 111 4.30 -1.24 -0.89
N VAL A 112 3.57 -2.34 -1.12
CA VAL A 112 3.02 -3.19 -0.05
C VAL A 112 4.12 -3.73 0.84
N MET A 113 5.21 -4.25 0.27
CA MET A 113 6.38 -4.71 1.07
C MET A 113 6.93 -3.60 1.98
N SER A 114 6.86 -2.35 1.53
CA SER A 114 7.34 -1.18 2.29
C SER A 114 6.30 -0.64 3.28
N LEU A 115 5.01 -0.80 3.01
CA LEU A 115 3.91 -0.52 3.92
C LEU A 115 3.90 -1.52 5.09
N MET A 116 4.20 -2.79 4.82
CA MET A 116 4.31 -3.86 5.83
C MET A 116 5.42 -3.63 6.87
N GLU A 117 6.31 -2.67 6.66
CA GLU A 117 7.29 -2.25 7.66
C GLU A 117 6.75 -1.18 8.62
N GLU A 118 5.60 -0.57 8.33
CA GLU A 118 4.91 0.31 9.26
C GLU A 118 4.22 -0.54 10.35
N LYS A 119 4.47 -0.22 11.62
CA LYS A 119 3.96 -0.99 12.77
C LYS A 119 2.43 -1.18 12.74
N GLU A 120 1.69 -0.15 12.34
CA GLU A 120 0.24 -0.22 12.26
C GLU A 120 -0.21 -1.24 11.20
N ILE A 121 0.36 -1.17 9.99
CA ILE A 121 0.02 -2.06 8.88
C ILE A 121 0.43 -3.51 9.20
N SER A 122 1.64 -3.71 9.74
CA SER A 122 2.12 -5.04 10.10
C SER A 122 1.28 -5.69 11.20
N THR A 123 0.77 -4.91 12.15
CA THR A 123 -0.15 -5.40 13.19
C THR A 123 -1.49 -5.82 12.58
N ILE A 124 -2.08 -4.99 11.72
CA ILE A 124 -3.37 -5.30 11.08
C ILE A 124 -3.27 -6.59 10.24
N VAL A 125 -2.19 -6.73 9.47
CA VAL A 125 -1.95 -7.91 8.65
C VAL A 125 -1.62 -9.13 9.51
N GLY A 126 -0.88 -8.95 10.60
CA GLY A 126 -0.65 -10.02 11.59
C GLY A 126 -1.95 -10.53 12.21
N ASN A 127 -2.87 -9.64 12.53
CA ASN A 127 -4.16 -9.97 13.12
C ASN A 127 -5.06 -10.78 12.18
N SER A 128 -4.89 -10.68 10.86
CA SER A 128 -5.61 -11.52 9.90
C SER A 128 -5.03 -12.93 9.76
N GLY A 129 -4.04 -13.30 10.59
CA GLY A 129 -3.40 -14.62 10.56
C GLY A 129 -2.22 -14.71 9.62
N ILE A 130 -1.77 -13.59 9.04
CA ILE A 130 -0.66 -13.56 8.10
C ILE A 130 0.66 -13.26 8.83
N ASN A 131 1.65 -14.13 8.64
CA ASN A 131 3.03 -13.78 8.96
C ASN A 131 3.58 -12.84 7.89
N VAL A 132 3.93 -11.60 8.27
CA VAL A 132 4.39 -10.56 7.34
C VAL A 132 5.70 -10.93 6.60
N LEU A 133 6.61 -11.67 7.25
CA LEU A 133 7.84 -12.14 6.60
C LEU A 133 7.53 -13.17 5.51
N GLU A 134 6.63 -14.12 5.80
CA GLU A 134 6.19 -15.11 4.81
C GLU A 134 5.37 -14.46 3.69
N PHE A 135 4.61 -13.41 3.98
CA PHE A 135 3.88 -12.64 2.98
C PHE A 135 4.81 -11.98 1.96
N ASN A 136 5.88 -11.34 2.45
CA ASN A 136 6.89 -10.74 1.59
C ASN A 136 7.62 -11.79 0.74
N LYS A 137 7.92 -12.97 1.30
CA LYS A 137 8.46 -14.10 0.52
C LYS A 137 7.46 -14.54 -0.56
N LYS A 138 6.17 -14.60 -0.23
CA LYS A 138 5.13 -15.02 -1.19
C LYS A 138 5.01 -14.05 -2.36
N ILE A 139 5.13 -12.74 -2.14
CA ILE A 139 5.23 -11.75 -3.24
C ILE A 139 6.40 -12.09 -4.17
N MET A 140 7.58 -12.36 -3.61
CA MET A 140 8.76 -12.70 -4.40
C MET A 140 8.58 -14.01 -5.19
N GLU A 141 7.95 -15.02 -4.59
CA GLU A 141 7.61 -16.28 -5.27
C GLU A 141 6.65 -16.04 -6.46
N MET A 142 5.63 -15.20 -6.27
CA MET A 142 4.66 -14.87 -7.31
C MET A 142 5.30 -14.15 -8.49
N ARG A 143 6.32 -13.32 -8.23
CA ARG A 143 7.12 -12.69 -9.28
C ARG A 143 7.99 -13.67 -10.06
N LYS A 144 8.34 -14.84 -9.51
CA LYS A 144 9.21 -15.84 -10.16
C LYS A 144 10.51 -15.25 -10.73
N GLY A 145 11.06 -14.23 -10.08
CA GLY A 145 12.26 -13.52 -10.53
C GLY A 145 12.06 -12.54 -11.69
N GLN A 146 10.82 -12.27 -12.11
CA GLN A 146 10.52 -11.28 -13.13
C GLN A 146 10.63 -9.85 -12.58
N SER A 147 11.30 -9.00 -13.33
CA SER A 147 11.35 -7.55 -13.18
C SER A 147 10.10 -6.90 -13.77
N VAL A 148 9.69 -5.78 -13.19
CA VAL A 148 8.61 -4.92 -13.71
C VAL A 148 9.19 -3.91 -14.69
N GLU A 149 9.20 -4.26 -15.98
CA GLU A 149 9.83 -3.47 -17.05
C GLU A 149 8.87 -2.58 -17.84
N THR A 150 7.57 -2.71 -17.63
CA THR A 150 6.54 -1.88 -18.27
C THR A 150 5.67 -1.19 -17.22
N ASN A 151 5.06 -0.06 -17.57
CA ASN A 151 4.14 0.64 -16.68
C ASN A 151 2.73 0.07 -16.70
N SER A 152 2.29 -0.52 -17.81
CA SER A 152 0.94 -1.10 -17.95
C SER A 152 0.98 -2.59 -17.61
N ILE A 153 0.52 -2.91 -16.40
CA ILE A 153 0.39 -4.28 -15.87
C ILE A 153 -1.08 -4.55 -15.54
#